data_AF-A0A7V9CFE7-F1
#
_entry.id   AF-A0A7V9CFE7-F1
#
_cell.length_a   1.000
_cell.length_b   1.000
_cell.length_c   1.000
_cell.angle_alpha   90.00
_cell.angle_beta   90.00
_cell.angle_gamma   90.00
#
_symmetry.space_group_name_H-M   'P 1'
#
loop_
_entity.id
_entity.type
_entity.pdbx_description
1 polymer ?
#
loop_
_entity_poly.entity_id
_entity_poly.type
_entity_poly.pdbx_seq_one_letter_code
_entity_poly.pdbx_strand_id
1 'polypeptide(L)'
;MSQQDPQAEGPPPTEEELRAAYEAQLKELKVEDVMVQTVVSLLNLGGRKAGLAPGTEDERDLDQVALAVEGARRLLPFVEELLGPDAAQLKEALSQLQMAYVQLGGTGGTGVPADS
;
A
#
# COMPACT_ATOMS: atom_id res chain seq x y z
N MET A 1 10.08 -26.93 39.50
CA MET A 1 9.19 -27.67 38.58
C MET A 1 7.79 -27.10 38.75
N SER A 2 7.35 -26.26 37.82
CA SER A 2 5.93 -25.87 37.70
C SER A 2 5.45 -26.51 36.41
N GLN A 3 4.51 -27.44 36.53
CA GLN A 3 3.92 -28.10 35.38
C GLN A 3 3.01 -27.08 34.68
N GLN A 4 3.36 -26.69 33.46
CA GLN A 4 2.41 -26.04 32.55
C GLN A 4 1.35 -27.07 32.18
N ASP A 5 0.09 -26.79 32.49
CA ASP A 5 -1.04 -27.51 31.90
C ASP A 5 -1.01 -27.33 30.38
N PRO A 6 -1.09 -28.40 29.57
CA PRO A 6 -1.25 -28.26 28.13
C PRO A 6 -2.62 -27.64 27.87
N GLN A 7 -2.65 -26.40 27.36
CA GLN A 7 -3.88 -25.82 26.85
C GLN A 7 -4.46 -26.77 25.81
N ALA A 8 -5.62 -27.35 26.11
CA ALA A 8 -6.37 -28.13 25.14
C ALA A 8 -6.85 -27.19 24.03
N GLU A 9 -6.11 -27.14 22.92
CA GLU A 9 -6.64 -26.65 21.66
C GLU A 9 -7.83 -27.58 21.30
N GLY A 10 -9.03 -27.01 21.25
CA GLY A 10 -10.22 -27.73 20.81
C GLY A 10 -10.06 -28.26 19.38
N PRO A 11 -10.97 -29.14 18.92
CA PRO A 11 -10.96 -29.59 17.53
C PRO A 11 -10.98 -28.39 16.57
N PRO A 12 -10.30 -28.49 15.40
CA PRO A 12 -10.27 -27.42 14.42
C PRO A 12 -11.69 -27.10 13.92
N PRO A 13 -11.99 -25.84 13.58
CA PRO A 13 -13.31 -25.42 13.15
C PRO A 13 -13.75 -26.15 11.87
N THR A 14 -15.04 -26.46 11.80
CA THR A 14 -15.69 -27.09 10.64
C THR A 14 -15.80 -26.12 9.46
N GLU A 15 -16.05 -26.64 8.25
CA GLU A 15 -16.24 -25.80 7.05
C GLU A 15 -17.42 -24.81 7.22
N GLU A 16 -18.50 -25.23 7.86
CA GLU A 16 -19.67 -24.39 8.12
C GLU A 16 -19.34 -23.26 9.10
N GLU A 17 -18.61 -23.57 10.18
CA GLU A 17 -18.13 -22.56 11.13
C GLU A 17 -17.15 -21.57 10.46
N LEU A 18 -16.27 -22.05 9.58
CA LEU A 18 -15.35 -21.19 8.81
C LEU A 18 -16.12 -20.25 7.87
N ARG A 19 -17.16 -20.75 7.18
CA ARG A 19 -18.00 -19.94 6.29
C ARG A 19 -18.78 -18.89 7.08
N ALA A 20 -19.41 -19.28 8.19
CA ALA A 20 -20.15 -18.37 9.05
C ALA A 20 -19.24 -17.27 9.64
N ALA A 21 -18.02 -17.62 10.05
CA ALA A 21 -17.02 -16.66 10.54
C ALA A 21 -16.58 -15.68 9.44
N TYR A 22 -16.39 -16.16 8.20
CA TYR A 22 -16.06 -15.30 7.06
C TYR A 22 -17.21 -14.34 6.71
N GLU A 23 -18.45 -14.82 6.67
CA GLU A 23 -19.62 -13.97 6.43
C GLU A 23 -19.81 -12.91 7.53
N ALA A 24 -19.54 -13.26 8.79
CA ALA A 24 -19.56 -12.30 9.89
C ALA A 24 -18.50 -11.21 9.70
N GLN A 25 -17.27 -11.57 9.31
CA GLN A 25 -16.22 -10.59 9.02
C GLN A 25 -16.59 -9.66 7.86
N LEU A 26 -17.19 -10.20 6.78
CA LEU A 26 -17.63 -9.38 5.64
C LEU A 26 -18.72 -8.37 6.01
N LYS A 27 -19.59 -8.68 6.97
CA LYS A 27 -20.62 -7.74 7.45
C LYS A 27 -20.06 -6.55 8.21
N GLU A 28 -18.94 -6.74 8.89
CA GLU A 28 -18.26 -5.66 9.64
C GLU A 28 -17.40 -4.78 8.74
N LEU A 29 -17.03 -5.25 7.54
CA LEU A 29 -16.15 -4.53 6.63
C LEU A 29 -16.86 -3.35 5.97
N LYS A 30 -16.28 -2.16 6.11
CA LYS A 30 -16.76 -0.96 5.42
C LYS A 30 -15.97 -0.71 4.15
N VAL A 31 -16.66 -0.24 3.11
CA VAL A 31 -16.03 0.10 1.83
C VAL A 31 -15.03 1.23 2.02
N GLU A 32 -15.36 2.18 2.88
CA GLU A 32 -14.53 3.31 3.32
C GLU A 32 -13.18 2.85 3.85
N ASP A 33 -13.17 1.83 4.71
CA ASP A 33 -11.94 1.29 5.32
C ASP A 33 -11.08 0.61 4.25
N VAL A 34 -11.69 -0.12 3.31
CA VAL A 34 -11.00 -0.75 2.18
C VAL A 34 -10.37 0.31 1.27
N MET A 35 -11.08 1.42 1.03
CA MET A 35 -10.57 2.52 0.19
C MET A 35 -9.36 3.19 0.84
N VAL A 36 -9.43 3.49 2.14
CA VAL A 36 -8.29 4.02 2.91
C VAL A 36 -7.11 3.06 2.84
N GLN A 37 -7.34 1.77 3.13
CA GLN A 37 -6.29 0.75 3.08
C GLN A 37 -5.67 0.64 1.69
N THR A 38 -6.47 0.72 0.64
CA THR A 38 -6.00 0.69 -0.76
C THR A 38 -5.06 1.87 -1.05
N VAL A 39 -5.43 3.09 -0.65
CA VAL A 39 -4.56 4.27 -0.84
C VAL A 39 -3.24 4.09 -0.09
N VAL A 40 -3.27 3.65 1.16
CA VAL A 40 -2.07 3.38 1.96
C VAL A 40 -1.20 2.32 1.28
N SER A 41 -1.79 1.23 0.79
CA SER A 41 -1.08 0.18 0.06
C SER A 41 -0.42 0.70 -1.22
N LEU A 42 -1.12 1.52 -2.01
CA LEU A 42 -0.57 2.13 -3.22
C LEU A 42 0.62 3.04 -2.91
N LEU A 43 0.52 3.87 -1.86
CA LEU A 43 1.59 4.77 -1.46
C LEU A 43 2.83 3.99 -0.97
N ASN A 44 2.63 2.97 -0.14
CA ASN A 44 3.72 2.13 0.37
C ASN A 44 4.40 1.33 -0.74
N LEU A 45 3.61 0.69 -1.62
CA LEU A 45 4.14 -0.09 -2.73
C LEU A 45 4.80 0.82 -3.77
N GLY A 46 4.20 1.97 -4.08
CA GLY A 46 4.77 2.98 -4.95
C GLY A 46 6.11 3.48 -4.42
N GLY A 47 6.21 3.79 -3.13
CA GLY A 47 7.48 4.21 -2.52
C GLY A 47 8.57 3.14 -2.61
N ARG A 48 8.21 1.87 -2.42
CA ARG A 48 9.11 0.73 -2.64
C ARG A 48 9.56 0.63 -4.11
N LYS A 49 8.64 0.75 -5.07
CA LYS A 49 8.94 0.74 -6.51
C LYS A 49 9.64 2.02 -7.01
N ALA A 50 9.66 3.06 -6.19
CA ALA A 50 10.49 4.24 -6.41
C ALA A 50 11.90 4.11 -5.81
N GLY A 51 12.17 3.04 -5.04
CA GLY A 51 13.43 2.87 -4.32
C GLY A 51 13.62 3.88 -3.19
N LEU A 52 12.53 4.34 -2.55
CA LEU A 52 12.57 5.32 -1.45
C LEU A 52 12.79 4.65 -0.09
N ALA A 53 12.52 3.36 0.03
CA ALA A 53 12.76 2.59 1.25
C ALA A 53 14.18 1.99 1.22
N PRO A 54 14.86 1.86 2.37
CA PRO A 54 16.18 1.23 2.42
C PRO A 54 16.17 -0.19 1.84
N GLY A 55 17.09 -0.49 0.92
CA GLY A 55 17.22 -1.82 0.31
C GLY A 55 16.16 -2.12 -0.75
N THR A 56 15.62 -1.09 -1.41
CA THR A 56 14.63 -1.22 -2.50
C THR A 56 15.11 -0.56 -3.81
N GLU A 57 16.38 -0.17 -3.87
CA GLU A 57 16.99 0.50 -5.01
C GLU A 57 16.99 -0.35 -6.29
N ASP A 58 17.09 -1.68 -6.13
CA ASP A 58 17.03 -2.68 -7.20
C ASP A 58 15.60 -3.02 -7.65
N GLU A 59 14.59 -2.57 -6.89
CA GLU A 59 13.17 -2.77 -7.22
C GLU A 59 12.55 -1.63 -8.03
N ARG A 60 13.36 -0.65 -8.45
CA ARG A 60 12.88 0.54 -9.16
C ARG A 60 12.16 0.18 -10.45
N ASP A 61 10.90 0.62 -10.54
CA ASP A 61 10.03 0.37 -11.69
C ASP A 61 9.16 1.61 -11.94
N LEU A 62 9.50 2.35 -12.99
CA LEU A 62 8.86 3.63 -13.32
C LEU A 62 7.37 3.46 -13.67
N ASP A 63 7.00 2.37 -14.34
CA ASP A 63 5.63 2.11 -14.76
C ASP A 63 4.75 1.76 -13.54
N GLN A 64 5.29 0.97 -12.61
CA GLN A 64 4.61 0.68 -11.34
C GLN A 64 4.45 1.94 -10.48
N VAL A 65 5.46 2.81 -10.44
CA VAL A 65 5.36 4.10 -9.75
C VAL A 65 4.29 4.99 -10.38
N ALA A 66 4.24 5.06 -11.72
CA ALA A 66 3.21 5.81 -12.44
C ALA A 66 1.80 5.33 -12.07
N LEU A 67 1.60 4.01 -12.04
CA LEU A 67 0.33 3.40 -11.70
C LEU A 67 -0.08 3.69 -10.25
N ALA A 68 0.86 3.59 -9.30
CA ALA A 68 0.64 3.90 -7.90
C ALA A 68 0.26 5.37 -7.68
N VAL A 69 0.98 6.30 -8.33
CA VAL A 69 0.68 7.74 -8.31
C VAL A 69 -0.72 8.01 -8.84
N GLU A 70 -1.06 7.44 -9.99
CA GLU A 70 -2.35 7.69 -10.61
C GLU A 70 -3.51 7.12 -9.78
N GLY A 71 -3.36 5.89 -9.29
CA GLY A 71 -4.34 5.24 -8.43
C GLY A 71 -4.57 6.03 -7.14
N ALA A 72 -3.49 6.35 -6.41
CA ALA A 72 -3.58 7.11 -5.16
C ALA A 72 -4.18 8.51 -5.39
N ARG A 73 -3.77 9.22 -6.46
CA ARG A 73 -4.30 10.54 -6.81
C ARG A 73 -5.81 10.52 -7.05
N ARG A 74 -6.33 9.49 -7.73
CA ARG A 74 -7.77 9.37 -8.00
C ARG A 74 -8.57 8.95 -6.78
N LEU A 75 -8.00 8.12 -5.92
CA LEU A 75 -8.70 7.58 -4.75
C LEU A 75 -8.70 8.53 -3.54
N LEU A 76 -7.62 9.31 -3.36
CA LEU A 76 -7.44 10.16 -2.19
C LEU A 76 -8.62 11.11 -1.91
N PRO A 77 -9.20 11.83 -2.90
CA PRO A 77 -10.32 12.73 -2.65
C PRO A 77 -11.56 12.06 -2.05
N PHE A 78 -11.77 10.76 -2.26
CA PHE A 78 -12.91 10.01 -1.71
C PHE A 78 -12.72 9.64 -0.24
N VAL A 79 -11.49 9.67 0.27
CA VAL A 79 -11.16 9.27 1.65
C VAL A 79 -10.64 10.43 2.51
N GLU A 80 -10.43 11.61 1.94
CA GLU A 80 -9.95 12.79 2.67
C GLU A 80 -10.86 13.20 3.83
N GLU A 81 -12.17 13.26 3.60
CA GLU A 81 -13.14 13.62 4.65
C GLU A 81 -13.16 12.61 5.79
N LEU A 82 -12.99 11.32 5.47
CA LEU A 82 -12.95 10.22 6.44
C LEU A 82 -11.69 10.26 7.30
N LEU A 83 -10.55 10.64 6.71
CA LEU A 83 -9.26 10.70 7.38
C LEU A 83 -9.07 11.97 8.22
N GLY A 84 -9.81 13.04 7.92
CA GLY A 84 -9.69 14.31 8.64
C GLY A 84 -8.24 14.82 8.67
N PRO A 85 -7.66 15.09 9.85
CA PRO A 85 -6.27 15.56 9.97
C PRO A 85 -5.23 14.61 9.33
N ASP A 86 -5.47 13.30 9.35
CA ASP A 86 -4.52 12.29 8.86
C ASP A 86 -4.40 12.32 7.32
N ALA A 87 -5.38 12.92 6.63
CA ALA A 87 -5.33 13.11 5.18
C ALA A 87 -4.08 13.89 4.74
N ALA A 88 -3.57 14.80 5.58
CA ALA A 88 -2.37 15.57 5.30
C ALA A 88 -1.14 14.69 5.09
N GLN A 89 -0.99 13.62 5.89
CA GLN A 89 0.13 12.70 5.77
C GLN A 89 0.09 11.92 4.44
N LEU A 90 -1.10 11.49 4.01
CA LEU A 90 -1.27 10.78 2.74
C LEU A 90 -1.03 11.70 1.53
N LYS A 91 -1.46 12.97 1.62
CA LYS A 91 -1.17 14.00 0.59
C LYS A 91 0.32 14.26 0.44
N GLU A 92 1.03 14.35 1.57
CA GLU A 92 2.48 14.52 1.59
C GLU A 92 3.18 13.30 0.97
N ALA A 93 2.81 12.09 1.37
CA ALA A 93 3.36 10.85 0.79
C ALA A 93 3.11 10.75 -0.73
N LEU A 94 1.91 11.14 -1.20
CA LEU A 94 1.60 11.21 -2.63
C LEU A 94 2.50 12.22 -3.36
N SER A 95 2.72 13.39 -2.75
CA SER A 95 3.59 14.44 -3.31
C SER A 95 5.04 13.97 -3.43
N GLN A 96 5.57 13.30 -2.40
CA GLN A 96 6.91 12.70 -2.43
C GLN A 96 7.04 11.64 -3.53
N LEU A 97 6.02 10.79 -3.67
CA LEU A 97 6.01 9.75 -4.70
C LEU A 97 5.96 10.35 -6.12
N GLN A 98 5.17 11.41 -6.33
CA GLN A 98 5.13 12.16 -7.59
C GLN A 98 6.48 12.79 -7.94
N MET A 99 7.18 13.35 -6.95
CA MET A 99 8.52 13.89 -7.14
C MET A 99 9.53 12.80 -7.52
N ALA A 100 9.46 11.63 -6.88
CA ALA A 100 10.30 10.49 -7.21
C ALA A 100 10.04 9.98 -8.65
N TYR A 101 8.77 9.92 -9.07
CA TYR A 101 8.39 9.56 -10.44
C TYR A 101 9.06 10.45 -11.49
N VAL A 102 8.99 11.77 -11.31
CA VAL A 102 9.61 12.74 -12.23
C VAL A 102 11.14 12.58 -12.26
N GLN A 103 11.77 12.37 -11.11
CA GLN A 103 13.23 12.17 -11.04
C GLN A 103 13.67 10.91 -11.77
N LEU A 104 12.97 9.79 -11.54
CA LEU A 104 13.24 8.52 -12.22
C LEU A 104 13.05 8.64 -13.74
N GLY A 105 11.97 9.30 -14.19
CA GLY A 105 11.72 9.55 -15.61
C GLY A 105 12.76 10.47 -16.27
N GLY A 106 13.32 11.44 -15.52
CA GLY A 106 14.38 12.32 -15.99
C GLY A 106 15.74 11.63 -16.15
N THR A 107 16.03 10.61 -15.34
CA THR A 107 17.31 9.87 -15.39
C THR A 107 17.44 8.92 -16.59
N GLY A 108 16.35 8.58 -17.27
CA GLY A 108 16.35 7.73 -18.48
C GLY A 108 16.63 8.46 -19.80
N GLY A 109 16.75 9.80 -19.78
CA GLY A 109 16.83 10.63 -21.00
C GLY A 109 18.22 11.17 -21.38
N THR A 110 19.27 10.97 -20.56
CA THR A 110 20.59 11.62 -20.76
C THR A 110 21.68 10.66 -21.25
N GLY A 111 21.39 9.91 -22.32
CA GLY A 111 22.25 8.81 -22.76
C GLY A 111 22.48 8.68 -24.27
N VAL A 112 22.76 9.76 -25.00
CA VAL A 112 23.57 9.69 -26.24
C VAL A 112 24.39 10.99 -26.39
N PRO A 113 25.73 10.98 -26.25
CA PRO A 113 26.55 12.08 -26.74
C PRO A 113 26.52 12.08 -28.27
N ALA A 114 26.09 13.18 -28.87
CA ALA A 114 26.30 13.43 -30.28
C ALA A 114 27.80 13.65 -30.50
N ASP A 115 28.46 12.63 -31.05
CA ASP A 115 29.76 12.79 -31.68
C ASP A 115 29.63 13.89 -32.76
N SER A 116 30.52 14.88 -32.70
CA SER A 116 30.74 15.89 -33.74
C SER A 116 32.21 16.23 -33.79
#